data_AF-A0A661V3D4-F1
#
_entry.id   AF-A0A661V3D4-F1
#
_cell.length_a   1.000
_cell.length_b   1.000
_cell.length_c   1.000
_cell.angle_alpha   90.00
_cell.angle_beta   90.00
_cell.angle_gamma   90.00
#
_symmetry.space_group_name_H-M   'P 1'
#
loop_
_entity.id
_entity.type
_entity.pdbx_description
1 polymer ?
#
loop_
_entity_poly.entity_id
_entity_poly.type
_entity_poly.pdbx_seq_one_letter_code
_entity_poly.pdbx_strand_id
1 'polypeptide(L)'
;MQPDVLQRLRELGVVKGVHELATRPPRSEVAIEDLVSGHFRTTPHGQCFVVEESYPLDHRHGAIPLAAFLELSPHVVAQVAQDQALTDVDLSLTCFLDTETTGLS
;
A
#
# COMPACT_ATOMS: atom_id res chain seq x y z
N MET A 1 30.93 -10.31 -32.67
CA MET A 1 29.62 -9.85 -32.14
C MET A 1 28.67 -11.04 -32.22
N GLN A 2 28.27 -11.59 -31.08
CA GLN A 2 27.49 -12.83 -31.07
C GLN A 2 26.01 -12.55 -31.40
N PRO A 3 25.45 -13.18 -32.46
CA PRO A 3 24.08 -12.95 -32.92
C PRO A 3 23.01 -13.32 -31.88
N ASP A 4 23.38 -14.13 -30.89
CA ASP A 4 22.52 -14.64 -29.83
C ASP A 4 21.89 -13.54 -28.95
N VAL A 5 22.66 -12.51 -28.61
CA VAL A 5 22.17 -11.43 -27.72
C VAL A 5 21.09 -10.60 -28.40
N LEU A 6 21.26 -10.27 -29.68
CA LEU A 6 20.27 -9.47 -30.42
C LEU A 6 18.97 -10.23 -30.63
N GLN A 7 19.04 -11.56 -30.77
CA GLN A 7 17.85 -12.39 -30.92
C GLN A 7 17.08 -12.51 -29.61
N ARG A 8 17.79 -12.71 -28.49
CA ARG A 8 17.19 -12.78 -27.16
C ARG A 8 16.57 -11.47 -26.71
N LEU A 9 17.18 -10.34 -27.08
CA LEU A 9 16.59 -9.01 -26.86
C LEU A 9 15.28 -8.83 -27.63
N ARG A 10 15.20 -9.31 -28.88
CA ARG A 10 13.95 -9.25 -29.67
C ARG A 10 12.84 -10.14 -29.10
N GLU A 11 13.18 -11.34 -28.62
CA GLU A 11 12.22 -12.24 -27.94
C GLU A 11 11.64 -11.61 -26.67
N LEU A 12 12.42 -10.77 -25.99
CA LEU A 12 11.98 -9.97 -24.85
C LEU A 12 11.23 -8.68 -25.23
N GLY A 13 10.94 -8.47 -26.52
CA GLY A 13 10.20 -7.30 -27.02
C GLY A 13 11.03 -6.02 -27.14
N VAL A 14 12.37 -6.12 -27.07
CA VAL A 14 13.26 -4.97 -27.27
C VAL A 14 13.38 -4.69 -28.77
N VAL A 15 12.75 -3.59 -29.19
CA VAL A 15 12.76 -3.10 -30.58
C VAL A 15 13.74 -1.94 -30.75
N LYS A 16 14.28 -1.77 -31.97
CA LYS A 16 15.23 -0.68 -32.25
C LYS A 16 14.48 0.57 -32.67
N GLY A 17 14.34 1.50 -31.71
CA GLY A 17 13.82 2.85 -31.95
C GLY A 17 12.37 3.03 -31.49
N VAL A 18 12.05 4.26 -31.09
CA VAL A 18 10.74 4.63 -30.55
C VAL A 18 9.57 4.46 -31.54
N HIS A 19 9.86 4.32 -32.83
CA HIS A 19 8.86 4.09 -33.88
C HIS A 19 8.33 2.66 -33.93
N GLU A 20 9.08 1.67 -33.41
CA GLU A 20 8.61 0.28 -33.32
C GLU A 20 7.99 -0.05 -31.96
N LEU A 21 7.99 0.89 -31.01
CA LEU A 21 7.19 0.75 -29.80
C LEU A 21 5.73 0.74 -30.25
N ALA A 22 5.12 -0.46 -30.22
CA ALA A 22 3.69 -0.60 -30.45
C ALA A 22 2.97 0.46 -29.62
N THR A 23 2.15 1.28 -30.28
CA THR A 23 1.30 2.23 -29.59
C THR A 23 0.47 1.41 -28.61
N ARG A 24 0.72 1.63 -27.31
CA ARG A 24 -0.05 0.96 -26.27
C ARG A 24 -1.52 1.26 -26.59
N PRO A 25 -2.39 0.23 -26.68
CA PRO A 25 -3.80 0.47 -26.92
C PRO A 25 -4.29 1.49 -25.89
N PRO A 26 -5.17 2.43 -26.26
CA PRO A 26 -5.68 3.43 -25.34
C PRO A 26 -6.16 2.69 -24.10
N ARG A 27 -5.54 3.03 -22.96
CA ARG A 27 -5.89 2.40 -21.69
C ARG A 27 -7.33 2.83 -21.43
N SER A 28 -8.25 1.88 -21.30
CA SER A 28 -9.59 2.22 -20.84
C SER A 28 -9.42 2.88 -19.47
N GLU A 29 -9.77 4.16 -19.38
CA GLU A 29 -9.81 4.86 -18.10
C GLU A 29 -11.03 4.32 -17.36
N VAL A 30 -10.78 3.33 -16.50
CA VAL A 30 -11.79 2.80 -15.58
C VAL A 30 -11.79 3.71 -14.37
N ALA A 31 -12.95 4.23 -13.99
CA ALA A 31 -13.09 5.09 -12.84
C ALA A 31 -12.83 4.28 -11.55
N ILE A 32 -12.31 4.91 -10.50
CA ILE A 32 -11.92 4.20 -9.28
C ILE A 32 -13.14 3.57 -8.58
N GLU A 33 -14.28 4.26 -8.64
CA GLU A 33 -15.57 3.82 -8.13
C GLU A 33 -16.12 2.58 -8.85
N ASP A 34 -15.66 2.30 -10.08
CA ASP A 34 -16.00 1.08 -10.80
C ASP A 34 -15.10 -0.11 -10.41
N LEU A 35 -13.95 0.16 -9.77
CA LEU A 35 -12.95 -0.85 -9.41
C LEU A 35 -13.09 -1.33 -7.97
N VAL A 36 -13.42 -0.43 -7.05
CA VAL A 36 -13.49 -0.72 -5.61
C VAL A 36 -14.70 -0.06 -4.96
N SER A 37 -15.32 -0.77 -4.03
CA SER A 37 -16.47 -0.28 -3.28
C SER A 37 -16.04 0.79 -2.28
N GLY A 38 -16.34 2.05 -2.59
CA GLY A 38 -16.06 3.20 -1.73
C GLY A 38 -17.01 4.36 -2.02
N HIS A 39 -16.69 5.54 -1.50
CA HIS A 39 -17.51 6.74 -1.70
C HIS A 39 -16.66 8.00 -1.74
N PHE A 40 -17.17 9.03 -2.44
CA PHE A 40 -16.56 10.36 -2.40
C PHE A 40 -16.90 11.08 -1.09
N ARG A 41 -15.88 11.65 -0.44
CA ARG A 41 -16.01 12.59 0.68
C ARG A 41 -15.58 13.99 0.23
N THR A 42 -16.42 14.97 0.49
CA THR A 42 -16.08 16.39 0.27
C THR A 42 -15.28 16.91 1.45
N THR A 43 -14.11 17.47 1.17
CA THR A 43 -13.24 18.12 2.16
C THR A 43 -13.04 19.59 1.78
N PRO A 44 -12.49 20.43 2.69
CA PRO A 44 -12.11 21.81 2.34
C PRO A 44 -11.11 21.92 1.17
N HIS A 45 -10.43 20.83 0.82
CA HIS A 45 -9.43 20.78 -0.27
C HIS A 45 -9.97 20.11 -1.54
N GLY A 46 -11.26 19.79 -1.61
CA GLY A 46 -11.89 19.10 -2.73
C GLY A 46 -12.42 17.72 -2.34
N GLN A 47 -12.86 16.96 -3.34
CA GLN A 47 -13.38 15.61 -3.14
C GLN A 47 -12.24 14.59 -3.13
N CYS A 48 -12.29 13.64 -2.20
CA CYS A 48 -11.46 12.44 -2.21
C CYS A 48 -12.36 11.19 -2.28
N PHE A 49 -11.93 10.18 -3.02
CA PHE A 49 -12.57 8.86 -2.99
C PHE A 49 -12.01 8.07 -1.81
N VAL A 50 -12.88 7.47 -1.00
CA VAL A 50 -12.52 6.80 0.24
C VAL A 50 -13.06 5.37 0.22
N VAL A 51 -12.18 4.43 0.52
CA VAL A 51 -12.53 3.05 0.85
C VAL A 51 -12.15 2.83 2.31
N GLU A 52 -13.08 2.27 3.08
CA GLU A 52 -12.88 1.98 4.50
C GLU A 52 -13.12 0.50 4.75
N GLU A 53 -12.19 -0.13 5.46
CA GLU A 53 -12.36 -1.47 5.99
C GLU A 53 -12.12 -1.41 7.49
N SER A 54 -12.96 -2.10 8.26
CA SER A 54 -12.89 -2.12 9.72
C SER A 54 -12.84 -3.56 10.19
N TYR A 55 -11.81 -3.86 10.98
CA TYR A 55 -11.58 -5.18 11.53
C TYR A 55 -11.90 -5.18 13.04
N PRO A 56 -12.76 -6.09 13.53
CA PRO A 56 -13.01 -6.21 14.95
C PRO A 56 -11.78 -6.75 15.69
N LEU A 57 -11.74 -6.60 17.01
CA LEU A 57 -10.57 -7.00 17.83
C LEU A 57 -10.27 -8.51 17.76
N ASP A 58 -11.28 -9.35 17.53
CA ASP A 58 -11.13 -10.80 17.37
C ASP A 58 -10.70 -11.22 15.95
N HIS A 59 -10.62 -10.28 15.00
CA HIS A 59 -10.10 -10.54 13.67
C HIS A 59 -8.68 -11.08 13.75
N ARG A 60 -8.39 -12.15 13.00
CA ARG A 60 -7.10 -12.84 13.04
C ARG A 60 -6.26 -12.54 11.82
N HIS A 61 -5.04 -12.06 12.05
CA HIS A 61 -3.98 -12.04 11.06
C HIS A 61 -3.09 -13.27 11.24
N GLY A 62 -3.28 -14.26 10.35
CA GLY A 62 -2.69 -15.58 10.53
C GLY A 62 -3.20 -16.25 11.80
N ALA A 63 -2.28 -16.60 12.71
CA ALA A 63 -2.64 -17.26 13.97
C ALA A 63 -3.01 -16.30 15.11
N ILE A 64 -2.84 -14.98 14.95
CA ILE A 64 -2.90 -14.01 16.05
C ILE A 64 -4.11 -13.08 15.88
N PRO A 65 -4.97 -12.89 16.90
CA PRO A 65 -6.03 -11.88 16.87
C PRO A 65 -5.46 -10.46 17.03
N LEU A 66 -6.12 -9.45 16.46
CA LEU A 66 -5.71 -8.05 16.63
C LEU A 66 -5.67 -7.64 18.11
N ALA A 67 -6.57 -8.16 18.94
CA ALA A 67 -6.61 -7.94 20.39
C ALA A 67 -5.33 -8.33 21.13
N ALA A 68 -4.52 -9.27 20.60
CA ALA A 68 -3.28 -9.70 21.23
C ALA A 68 -2.28 -8.55 21.44
N PHE A 69 -2.42 -7.47 20.67
CA PHE A 69 -1.65 -6.25 20.87
C PHE A 69 -1.83 -5.66 22.28
N LEU A 70 -3.03 -5.73 22.86
CA LEU A 70 -3.33 -5.18 24.19
C LEU A 70 -2.64 -5.95 25.32
N GLU A 71 -2.16 -7.16 25.06
CA GLU A 71 -1.44 -8.01 26.01
C GLU A 71 0.07 -7.79 25.98
N LEU A 72 0.58 -6.99 25.03
CA LEU A 72 2.00 -6.69 24.93
C LEU A 72 2.45 -5.81 26.10
N SER A 73 3.67 -6.08 26.57
CA SER A 73 4.33 -5.15 27.49
C SER A 73 4.67 -3.85 26.73
N PRO A 74 4.36 -2.66 27.28
CA PRO A 74 4.78 -1.39 26.69
C PRO A 74 6.30 -1.29 26.47
N HIS A 75 7.11 -2.01 27.27
CA HIS A 75 8.55 -2.15 27.04
C HIS A 75 8.90 -2.73 25.67
N VAL A 76 8.10 -3.66 25.14
CA VAL A 76 8.30 -4.22 23.79
C VAL A 76 8.06 -3.14 22.75
N VAL A 77 7.01 -2.34 22.91
CA VAL A 77 6.71 -1.21 22.02
C VAL A 77 7.83 -0.16 22.07
N ALA A 78 8.28 0.21 23.26
CA ALA A 78 9.41 1.12 23.45
C ALA A 78 10.70 0.62 22.79
N GLN A 79 10.97 -0.69 22.85
CA GLN A 79 12.11 -1.29 22.18
C GLN A 79 12.00 -1.24 20.66
N VAL A 80 10.84 -1.61 20.09
CA VAL A 80 10.61 -1.61 18.63
C VAL A 80 10.66 -0.18 18.07
N ALA A 81 10.07 0.78 18.77
CA ALA A 81 10.09 2.19 18.38
C ALA A 81 11.42 2.89 18.67
N GLN A 82 12.31 2.25 19.44
CA GLN A 82 13.53 2.86 19.97
C GLN A 82 13.27 4.14 20.78
N ASP A 83 12.14 4.18 21.49
CA ASP A 83 11.70 5.34 22.27
C ASP A 83 11.27 4.91 23.68
N GLN A 84 12.07 5.33 24.67
CA GLN A 84 11.81 5.01 26.08
C GLN A 84 10.58 5.74 26.64
N ALA A 85 10.12 6.83 26.02
CA ALA A 85 8.91 7.53 26.45
C ALA A 85 7.66 6.62 26.33
N LEU A 86 7.74 5.56 25.52
CA LEU A 86 6.67 4.59 25.33
C LEU A 86 6.66 3.48 26.41
N THR A 87 7.53 3.54 27.41
CA THR A 87 7.62 2.49 28.43
C THR A 87 6.41 2.45 29.37
N ASP A 88 5.72 3.58 29.53
CA ASP A 88 4.60 3.74 30.46
C ASP A 88 3.27 4.01 29.75
N VAL A 89 3.18 3.76 28.43
CA VAL A 89 1.96 4.02 27.67
C VAL A 89 0.90 2.94 27.90
N ASP A 90 -0.34 3.38 28.01
CA ASP A 90 -1.50 2.49 27.99
C ASP A 90 -1.84 2.11 26.55
N LEU A 91 -1.60 0.85 26.19
CA LEU A 91 -1.86 0.33 24.85
C LEU A 91 -3.35 0.35 24.47
N SER A 92 -4.27 0.35 25.45
CA SER A 92 -5.71 0.47 25.19
C SER A 92 -6.14 1.88 24.77
N LEU A 93 -5.29 2.87 25.03
CA LEU A 93 -5.50 4.28 24.68
C LEU A 93 -4.54 4.75 23.57
N THR A 94 -3.80 3.83 22.96
CA THR A 94 -2.81 4.13 21.93
C THR A 94 -3.39 3.91 20.53
N CYS A 95 -3.09 4.82 19.61
CA CYS A 95 -3.46 4.71 18.19
C CYS A 95 -2.20 4.62 17.33
N PHE A 96 -2.15 3.65 16.42
CA PHE A 96 -1.09 3.51 15.42
C PHE A 96 -1.60 4.03 14.09
N LEU A 97 -0.82 4.91 13.48
CA LEU A 97 -1.12 5.52 12.19
C LEU A 97 0.02 5.16 11.25
N ASP A 98 -0.25 4.20 10.36
CA ASP A 98 0.61 3.99 9.20
C ASP A 98 0.05 4.80 8.04
N THR A 99 0.87 5.67 7.48
CA THR A 99 0.49 6.51 6.36
C THR A 99 1.43 6.22 5.20
N GLU A 100 1.05 5.25 4.36
CA GLU A 100 1.71 5.08 3.06
C GLU A 100 1.21 6.18 2.12
N THR A 101 2.13 7.05 1.69
CA THR A 101 1.85 8.00 0.63
C THR A 101 2.43 7.44 -0.66
N THR A 102 1.58 7.01 -1.60
CA THR A 102 2.07 6.77 -2.96
C THR A 102 2.46 8.13 -3.53
N GLY A 103 3.75 8.34 -3.82
CA GLY A 103 4.21 9.57 -4.45
C GLY A 103 3.51 9.75 -5.81
N LEU A 104 2.53 10.64 -5.86
CA LEU A 104 1.87 11.01 -7.11
C LEU A 104 2.89 11.82 -7.93
N SER A 105 3.40 11.22 -9.01
CA SER A 105 4.30 11.87 -9.98
C SER A 105 3.50 12.57 -11.07
#